data_AF-A0A8J2ZT01-F1
#
_entry.id   AF-A0A8J2ZT01-F1
#
_cell.length_a   1.000
_cell.length_b   1.000
_cell.length_c   1.000
_cell.angle_alpha   90.00
_cell.angle_beta   90.00
_cell.angle_gamma   90.00
#
_symmetry.space_group_name_H-M   'P 1'
#
loop_
_entity.id
_entity.type
_entity.pdbx_description
1 polymer ?
#
loop_
_entity_poly.entity_id
_entity_poly.type
_entity_poly.pdbx_seq_one_letter_code
_entity_poly.pdbx_strand_id
1 'polypeptide(L)'
;MLNKLSQSYRLGIISNAMPSMDWIFDRLGIRQYFDSIILSAFVNVANPDEAIYHLALNTLQHAEKAESVFIDDKRENVEAAKKVGMLGIHLDREKRDLLQLLKDYELL
;
A
#
# COMPACT_ATOMS: atom_id res chain seq x y z
N MET A 1 -8.75 12.01 5.57
CA MET A 1 -7.37 11.48 5.60
C MET A 1 -6.87 11.22 4.18
N LEU A 2 -7.45 10.28 3.43
CA LEU A 2 -7.02 9.96 2.05
C LEU A 2 -6.92 11.18 1.13
N ASN A 3 -7.91 12.08 1.15
CA ASN A 3 -7.85 13.32 0.35
C ASN A 3 -6.61 14.20 0.64
N LYS A 4 -6.12 14.23 1.89
CA LYS A 4 -4.90 14.98 2.22
C LYS A 4 -3.66 14.24 1.72
N LEU A 5 -3.62 12.92 1.93
CA LEU A 5 -2.50 12.10 1.46
C LEU A 5 -2.37 12.16 -0.06
N SER A 6 -3.48 12.05 -0.80
CA SER A 6 -3.47 12.08 -2.28
C SER A 6 -3.08 13.43 -2.87
N GLN A 7 -2.99 14.49 -2.06
CA GLN A 7 -2.47 15.79 -2.49
C GLN A 7 -0.94 15.87 -2.42
N SER A 8 -0.32 15.04 -1.57
CA SER A 8 1.13 15.05 -1.31
C SER A 8 1.84 13.80 -1.84
N TYR A 9 1.13 12.69 -1.97
CA TYR A 9 1.66 11.38 -2.35
C TYR A 9 0.82 10.74 -3.44
N ARG A 10 1.48 9.98 -4.31
CA ARG A 10 0.81 8.97 -5.14
C ARG A 10 0.43 7.81 -4.26
N LEU A 11 -0.82 7.36 -4.33
CA LEU A 11 -1.32 6.31 -3.45
C LEU A 11 -1.57 5.02 -4.22
N GLY A 12 -1.05 3.92 -3.70
CA GLY A 12 -1.24 2.58 -4.24
C GLY A 12 -1.85 1.63 -3.21
N ILE A 13 -2.62 0.65 -3.68
CA ILE A 13 -3.05 -0.51 -2.88
C ILE A 13 -2.39 -1.75 -3.43
N ILE A 14 -1.85 -2.57 -2.53
CA ILE A 14 -1.51 -3.97 -2.79
C ILE A 14 -2.30 -4.81 -1.79
N SER A 15 -3.09 -5.78 -2.28
CA SER A 15 -3.90 -6.62 -1.40
C SER A 15 -4.01 -8.05 -1.90
N ASN A 16 -3.79 -9.01 -0.98
CA ASN A 16 -4.10 -10.40 -1.22
C ASN A 16 -5.62 -10.59 -1.12
N ALA A 17 -6.32 -10.42 -2.23
CA ALA A 17 -7.78 -10.38 -2.26
C ALA A 17 -8.33 -11.10 -3.50
N MET A 18 -9.57 -11.59 -3.38
CA MET A 18 -10.31 -12.19 -4.49
C MET A 18 -10.77 -11.12 -5.50
N PRO A 19 -11.04 -11.49 -6.77
CA PRO A 19 -11.52 -10.54 -7.78
C PRO A 19 -12.82 -9.84 -7.37
N SER A 20 -13.66 -10.54 -6.61
CA SER A 20 -14.92 -10.04 -6.06
C SER A 20 -14.76 -8.93 -5.02
N MET A 21 -13.53 -8.54 -4.65
CA MET A 21 -13.27 -7.44 -3.73
C MET A 21 -12.99 -6.12 -4.45
N ASP A 22 -12.76 -6.11 -5.76
CA ASP A 22 -12.38 -4.88 -6.48
C ASP A 22 -13.43 -3.76 -6.36
N TRP A 23 -14.71 -4.08 -6.53
CA TRP A 23 -15.80 -3.09 -6.46
C TRP A 23 -15.93 -2.39 -5.08
N ILE A 24 -15.28 -2.90 -4.02
CA ILE A 24 -15.39 -2.31 -2.68
C ILE A 24 -14.83 -0.89 -2.65
N PHE A 25 -13.80 -0.59 -3.45
CA PHE A 25 -13.19 0.74 -3.50
C PHE A 25 -14.15 1.80 -4.06
N ASP A 26 -14.99 1.41 -5.03
CA ASP A 26 -16.05 2.26 -5.59
C ASP A 26 -17.21 2.42 -4.62
N ARG A 27 -17.65 1.31 -4.00
CA ARG A 27 -18.72 1.35 -2.99
C ARG A 27 -18.36 2.23 -1.79
N LEU A 28 -17.10 2.21 -1.37
CA LEU A 28 -16.60 3.06 -0.29
C LEU A 28 -16.32 4.51 -0.75
N GLY A 29 -16.38 4.79 -2.06
CA GLY A 29 -16.07 6.10 -2.62
C GLY A 29 -14.62 6.50 -2.34
N ILE A 30 -13.68 5.56 -2.44
CA ILE A 30 -12.25 5.81 -2.20
C ILE A 30 -11.36 5.51 -3.40
N ARG A 31 -11.87 4.85 -4.45
CA ARG A 31 -11.07 4.50 -5.64
C ARG A 31 -10.34 5.71 -6.23
N GLN A 32 -10.99 6.87 -6.26
CA GLN A 32 -10.42 8.09 -6.84
C GLN A 32 -9.18 8.63 -6.11
N TYR A 33 -8.85 8.14 -4.92
CA TYR A 33 -7.64 8.56 -4.20
C TYR A 33 -6.41 7.73 -4.57
N PHE A 34 -6.58 6.60 -5.26
CA PHE A 34 -5.49 5.67 -5.56
C PHE A 34 -5.17 5.67 -7.05
N ASP A 35 -3.91 5.94 -7.38
CA ASP A 35 -3.37 5.87 -8.73
C ASP A 35 -3.26 4.41 -9.22
N SER A 36 -3.09 3.47 -8.29
CA SER A 36 -2.96 2.04 -8.59
C SER A 36 -3.63 1.17 -7.52
N ILE A 37 -4.35 0.13 -7.96
CA ILE A 37 -4.94 -0.90 -7.10
C ILE A 37 -4.55 -2.26 -7.68
N ILE A 38 -3.73 -2.99 -6.94
CA ILE A 38 -3.26 -4.33 -7.29
C ILE A 38 -3.88 -5.33 -6.33
N LEU A 39 -4.70 -6.23 -6.89
CA LEU A 39 -5.21 -7.39 -6.16
C LEU A 39 -4.50 -8.64 -6.65
N SER A 40 -4.03 -9.48 -5.71
CA SER A 40 -3.25 -10.67 -6.03
C SER A 40 -3.95 -11.60 -7.04
N ALA A 41 -5.28 -11.68 -6.98
CA ALA A 41 -6.06 -12.52 -7.87
C ALA A 41 -6.04 -12.08 -9.35
N PHE A 42 -5.70 -10.82 -9.65
CA PHE A 42 -5.57 -10.34 -11.03
C PHE A 42 -4.15 -10.48 -11.59
N VAL A 43 -3.15 -10.55 -10.71
CA VAL A 43 -1.73 -10.52 -11.10
C VAL A 43 -1.00 -11.84 -10.81
N ASN A 44 -1.67 -12.80 -10.17
CA ASN A 44 -1.15 -14.13 -9.80
C ASN A 44 0.14 -14.11 -8.95
N VAL A 45 0.37 -13.00 -8.26
CA VAL A 45 1.45 -12.79 -7.30
C VAL A 45 0.81 -12.15 -6.07
N ALA A 46 1.32 -12.44 -4.88
CA ALA A 46 0.75 -12.03 -3.61
C ALA A 46 1.87 -11.58 -2.64
N ASN A 47 1.58 -10.63 -1.75
CA ASN A 47 2.51 -10.35 -0.65
C ASN A 47 2.68 -11.65 0.18
N PRO A 48 3.89 -12.01 0.64
CA PRO A 48 5.12 -11.22 0.66
C PRO A 48 6.09 -11.45 -0.52
N ASP A 49 5.63 -11.96 -1.67
CA ASP A 49 6.49 -12.13 -2.85
C ASP A 49 6.99 -10.77 -3.37
N GLU A 50 8.31 -10.63 -3.53
CA GLU A 50 8.96 -9.37 -3.95
C GLU A 50 8.42 -8.82 -5.27
N ALA A 51 7.96 -9.69 -6.17
CA ALA A 51 7.47 -9.31 -7.49
C ALA A 51 6.25 -8.38 -7.42
N ILE A 52 5.41 -8.47 -6.38
CA ILE A 52 4.23 -7.60 -6.25
C ILE A 52 4.59 -6.17 -5.86
N TYR A 53 5.66 -5.98 -5.09
CA TYR A 53 6.16 -4.66 -4.70
C TYR A 53 6.79 -3.96 -5.91
N HIS A 54 7.57 -4.71 -6.71
CA HIS A 54 8.08 -4.20 -7.98
C HIS A 54 6.96 -3.83 -8.95
N LEU A 55 5.91 -4.64 -9.04
CA LEU A 55 4.73 -4.33 -9.83
C LEU A 55 4.02 -3.05 -9.33
N ALA A 56 3.89 -2.89 -8.02
CA ALA A 56 3.31 -1.69 -7.42
C ALA A 56 4.12 -0.43 -7.76
N LEU A 57 5.44 -0.46 -7.59
CA LEU A 57 6.31 0.67 -7.95
C LEU A 57 6.18 1.02 -9.44
N ASN A 58 6.14 0.02 -10.32
CA ASN A 58 5.99 0.23 -11.76
C ASN A 58 4.63 0.86 -12.12
N THR A 59 3.54 0.32 -11.57
CA THR A 59 2.17 0.84 -11.84
C THR A 59 1.91 2.20 -11.21
N LEU A 60 2.62 2.53 -10.13
CA LEU A 60 2.58 3.84 -9.47
C LEU A 60 3.50 4.85 -10.18
N GLN A 61 3.42 4.90 -11.51
CA GLN A 61 4.21 5.78 -12.39
C GLN A 61 5.73 5.65 -12.13
N HIS A 62 6.23 4.40 -12.11
CA HIS A 62 7.64 4.10 -11.88
C HIS A 62 8.21 4.78 -10.63
N ALA A 63 7.50 4.68 -9.50
CA ALA A 63 7.92 5.26 -8.24
C ALA A 63 9.30 4.74 -7.81
N GLU A 64 10.15 5.64 -7.31
CA GLU A 64 11.44 5.26 -6.77
C GLU A 64 11.26 4.53 -5.45
N LYS A 65 11.84 3.33 -5.34
CA LYS A 65 11.73 2.51 -4.13
C LYS A 65 12.22 3.22 -2.87
N ALA A 66 13.30 4.00 -2.98
CA ALA A 66 13.90 4.72 -1.86
C ALA A 66 13.01 5.87 -1.34
N GLU A 67 12.09 6.37 -2.17
CA GLU A 67 11.11 7.40 -1.82
C GLU A 67 9.72 6.83 -1.52
N SER A 68 9.60 5.50 -1.48
CA SER A 68 8.31 4.82 -1.33
C SER A 68 8.14 4.25 0.08
N VAL A 69 6.95 4.47 0.65
CA VAL A 69 6.55 3.95 1.96
C VAL A 69 5.52 2.85 1.77
N PHE A 70 5.75 1.69 2.40
CA PHE A 70 4.80 0.59 2.45
C PHE A 70 4.32 0.37 3.89
N ILE A 71 3.00 0.36 4.09
CA ILE A 71 2.37 0.20 5.40
C ILE A 71 1.45 -1.02 5.35
N ASP A 72 1.67 -1.98 6.24
CA ASP A 72 0.89 -3.23 6.32
C ASP A 72 0.83 -3.72 7.78
N ASP A 73 -0.21 -4.48 8.14
CA ASP A 73 -0.38 -5.05 9.48
C ASP A 73 0.30 -6.41 9.64
N LYS A 74 0.74 -7.04 8.56
CA LYS A 74 1.54 -8.26 8.57
C LYS A 74 3.04 -7.94 8.50
N ARG A 75 3.79 -8.40 9.50
CA ARG A 75 5.25 -8.20 9.57
C ARG A 75 5.99 -8.78 8.37
N GLU A 76 5.60 -9.97 7.90
CA GLU A 76 6.21 -10.61 6.74
C GLU A 76 6.13 -9.74 5.47
N ASN A 77 5.00 -9.06 5.24
CA ASN A 77 4.81 -8.14 4.12
C ASN A 77 5.70 -6.91 4.25
N VAL A 78 5.83 -6.38 5.47
CA VAL A 78 6.68 -5.21 5.76
C VAL A 78 8.15 -5.53 5.53
N GLU A 79 8.61 -6.69 6.00
CA GLU A 79 10.00 -7.12 5.81
C GLU A 79 10.33 -7.40 4.34
N ALA A 80 9.39 -7.95 3.56
CA ALA A 80 9.56 -8.10 2.11
C ALA A 80 9.70 -6.74 1.39
N ALA A 81 8.86 -5.76 1.73
CA ALA A 81 8.99 -4.40 1.19
C ALA A 81 10.37 -3.77 1.50
N LYS A 82 10.88 -3.97 2.71
CA LYS A 82 12.22 -3.50 3.10
C LYS A 82 13.32 -4.16 2.27
N LYS A 83 13.23 -5.47 2.00
CA LYS A 83 14.22 -6.19 1.16
C LYS A 83 14.27 -5.64 -0.26
N VAL A 84 13.12 -5.26 -0.81
CA VAL A 84 13.03 -4.61 -2.13
C VAL A 84 13.71 -3.23 -2.13
N GLY A 85 13.77 -2.57 -0.98
CA GLY A 85 14.42 -1.27 -0.75
C GLY A 85 13.44 -0.12 -0.48
N MET A 86 12.21 -0.44 -0.06
CA MET A 86 11.20 0.53 0.37
C MET A 86 11.30 0.80 1.88
N LEU A 87 10.75 1.93 2.32
CA LEU A 87 10.48 2.13 3.75
C LEU A 87 9.27 1.31 4.18
N GLY A 88 9.49 0.15 4.77
CA GLY A 88 8.43 -0.69 5.34
C GLY A 88 8.09 -0.30 6.79
N ILE A 89 6.82 0.02 7.05
CA ILE A 89 6.30 0.37 8.39
C ILE A 89 5.23 -0.65 8.81
N HIS A 90 5.39 -1.23 10.00
CA HIS A 90 4.40 -2.16 10.57
C HIS A 90 3.29 -1.40 11.30
N LEU A 91 2.04 -1.64 10.89
CA LEU A 91 0.84 -1.18 11.58
C LEU A 91 0.39 -2.23 12.61
N ASP A 92 0.86 -2.07 13.84
CA ASP A 92 0.38 -2.84 14.98
C ASP A 92 -1.01 -2.31 15.43
N ARG A 93 -2.07 -2.94 14.91
CA ARG A 93 -3.47 -2.51 15.11
C ARG A 93 -3.93 -2.59 16.58
N GLU A 94 -3.23 -3.35 17.42
CA GLU A 94 -3.55 -3.40 18.86
C GLU A 94 -3.06 -2.15 19.59
N LYS A 95 -2.04 -1.47 19.04
CA LYS A 95 -1.39 -0.32 19.68
C LYS A 95 -1.80 1.01 19.09
N ARG A 96 -2.07 1.06 17.78
CA ARG A 96 -2.41 2.30 17.09
C ARG A 96 -3.20 2.07 15.82
N ASP A 97 -3.99 3.06 15.45
CA ASP A 97 -4.61 3.12 14.13
C ASP A 97 -3.66 3.74 13.09
N LEU A 98 -4.10 3.73 11.83
CA LEU A 98 -3.33 4.28 10.72
C LEU A 98 -3.12 5.79 10.85
N LEU A 99 -4.09 6.54 11.39
CA LEU A 99 -3.98 7.99 11.51
C LEU A 99 -2.89 8.38 12.51
N GLN A 100 -2.83 7.70 13.65
CA GLN A 100 -1.78 7.89 14.64
C GLN A 100 -0.41 7.53 14.05
N LEU A 101 -0.32 6.39 13.34
CA LEU A 101 0.92 5.98 12.68
C LEU A 101 1.40 7.02 11.67
N LEU A 102 0.52 7.55 10.82
CA LEU A 102 0.92 8.56 9.84
C LEU A 102 1.46 9.84 10.49
N LYS A 103 0.90 10.25 11.63
CA LYS A 103 1.42 11.40 12.40
C LYS A 103 2.77 11.11 13.05
N ASP A 104 2.95 9.91 13.62
CA ASP A 104 4.22 9.50 14.25
C ASP A 104 5.40 9.54 13.26
N TYR A 105 5.11 9.32 11.97
CA TYR A 105 6.10 9.35 10.87
C TYR A 105 6.07 10.65 10.05
N GLU A 106 5.33 11.67 10.49
CA GLU A 106 5.22 12.97 9.80
C GLU A 106 4.73 12.87 8.34
N LEU A 107 3.90 11.86 8.04
CA LEU A 107 3.30 11.62 6.73
C LEU A 107 1.94 12.33 6.54
N LEU A 108 1.41 12.95 7.61
CA LEU A 108 0.14 13.68 7.62
C LEU A 108 0.14 14.81 8.65
#